data_AF-A0A3D1QBQ1-F1
#
_entry.id   AF-A0A3D1QBQ1-F1
#
_cell.length_a   1.000
_cell.length_b   1.000
_cell.length_c   1.000
_cell.angle_alpha   90.00
_cell.angle_beta   90.00
_cell.angle_gamma   90.00
#
_symmetry.space_group_name_H-M   'P 1'
#
loop_
_entity.id
_entity.type
_entity.pdbx_description
1 polymer ?
#
loop_
_entity_poly.entity_id
_entity_poly.type
_entity_poly.pdbx_seq_one_letter_code
_entity_poly.pdbx_strand_id
1 'polypeptide(L)' 'EGPSKTDPSRLTSRSRTNRIIIFSGPDNIAGQTIRVKITEARTFSLFGKIAEDCGL' A
#
# COMPACT_ATOMS: atom_id res chain seq x y z
N GLU A 1 8.23 -10.39 1.60
CA GLU A 1 6.99 -9.64 1.87
C GLU A 1 5.83 -10.60 1.62
N GLY A 2 4.82 -10.66 2.49
CA GLY A 2 3.79 -11.69 2.44
C GLY A 2 2.39 -11.10 2.64
N PRO A 3 1.34 -11.77 2.17
CA PRO A 3 -0.02 -11.24 2.24
C PRO A 3 -0.47 -11.05 3.68
N SER A 4 -1.21 -9.97 3.94
CA SER A 4 -1.90 -9.73 5.20
C SER A 4 -2.81 -10.93 5.51
N LYS A 5 -2.55 -11.61 6.63
CA LYS A 5 -3.23 -12.85 7.07
C LYS A 5 -4.72 -12.67 7.42
N THR A 6 -5.28 -11.47 7.26
CA THR A 6 -6.57 -11.06 7.82
C THR A 6 -7.50 -10.41 6.80
N ASP A 7 -6.97 -9.77 5.75
CA ASP A 7 -7.77 -9.16 4.68
C ASP A 7 -6.98 -9.11 3.36
N PRO A 8 -7.27 -9.98 2.38
CA PRO A 8 -6.61 -9.94 1.07
C PRO A 8 -6.89 -8.64 0.30
N SER A 9 -7.90 -7.86 0.72
CA SER A 9 -8.21 -6.55 0.14
C SER A 9 -7.33 -5.40 0.65
N ARG A 10 -6.46 -5.64 1.65
CA ARG A 10 -5.62 -4.61 2.27
C ARG A 10 -4.17 -5.05 2.33
N LEU A 11 -3.36 -4.42 1.51
CA LEU A 11 -1.92 -4.59 1.49
C LEU A 11 -1.27 -3.59 2.45
N THR A 12 -0.22 -4.05 3.10
CA THR A 12 0.57 -3.22 4.00
C THR A 12 2.01 -3.22 3.50
N SER A 13 2.52 -2.04 3.13
CA SER A 13 3.92 -1.85 2.75
C SER A 13 4.62 -0.98 3.77
N ARG A 14 5.94 -1.16 3.88
CA ARG A 14 6.80 -0.24 4.61
C ARG A 14 7.47 0.72 3.64
N SER A 15 7.32 2.01 3.92
CA SER A 15 8.03 3.06 3.18
C SER A 15 9.52 3.06 3.51
N ARG A 16 10.34 3.72 2.68
CA ARG A 16 11.80 3.84 2.87
C ARG A 16 12.18 4.50 4.20
N THR A 17 11.27 5.30 4.77
CA THR A 17 11.39 5.97 6.07
C THR A 17 10.80 5.15 7.22
N ASN A 18 10.63 3.83 7.05
CA ASN A 18 10.06 2.90 8.04
C ASN A 18 8.63 3.25 8.50
N ARG A 19 7.84 3.94 7.64
CA ARG A 19 6.43 4.23 7.89
C ARG A 19 5.54 3.11 7.36
N ILE A 20 4.48 2.78 8.08
CA ILE A 20 3.47 1.80 7.68
C ILE A 20 2.51 2.47 6.69
N ILE A 21 2.34 1.88 5.52
CA ILE A 21 1.38 2.31 4.51
C ILE A 21 0.39 1.17 4.28
N ILE A 22 -0.88 1.42 4.54
CA ILE A 22 -1.99 0.49 4.33
C ILE A 22 -2.78 0.98 3.12
N PHE A 23 -2.96 0.14 2.14
CA PHE A 23 -3.71 0.48 0.94
C PHE A 23 -4.44 -0.72 0.38
N SER A 24 -5.53 -0.44 -0.34
CA SER A 24 -6.26 -1.47 -1.08
C SER A 24 -5.74 -1.56 -2.51
N GLY A 25 -5.48 -2.78 -2.96
CA GLY A 25 -4.96 -3.08 -4.29
C GLY A 25 -4.81 -4.60 -4.51
N PRO A 26 -4.58 -5.05 -5.75
CA PRO A 26 -4.38 -6.46 -6.06
C PRO A 26 -3.10 -6.98 -5.39
N ASP A 27 -3.12 -8.20 -4.87
CA ASP A 27 -1.99 -8.82 -4.17
C ASP A 27 -0.72 -8.96 -5.02
N ASN A 28 -0.89 -8.92 -6.35
CA ASN A 28 0.16 -9.04 -7.36
C ASN A 28 1.15 -7.85 -7.42
N ILE A 29 0.96 -6.83 -6.58
CA ILE A 29 1.90 -5.70 -6.45
C ILE A 29 2.92 -5.88 -5.33
N ALA A 30 2.87 -6.98 -4.58
CA ALA A 30 3.91 -7.36 -3.63
C ALA A 30 5.26 -7.55 -4.34
N GLY A 31 6.29 -6.82 -3.91
CA GLY A 31 7.62 -6.82 -4.56
C GLY A 31 7.78 -5.84 -5.71
N GLN A 32 6.75 -5.04 -6.04
CA GLN A 32 6.82 -3.99 -7.06
C GLN A 32 6.84 -2.60 -6.43
N THR A 33 7.52 -1.64 -7.08
CA THR A 33 7.47 -0.24 -6.67
C THR A 33 6.24 0.43 -7.27
N ILE A 34 5.20 0.60 -6.46
CA ILE A 34 3.94 1.23 -6.89
C ILE A 34 3.80 2.62 -6.31
N ARG A 35 3.07 3.48 -7.03
CA ARG A 35 2.65 4.79 -6.52
C ARG A 35 1.37 4.61 -5.71
N VAL A 36 1.38 5.06 -4.47
CA VAL A 36 0.20 5.05 -3.59
C VAL A 36 -0.17 6.49 -3.27
N LYS A 37 -1.43 6.85 -3.56
CA LYS A 37 -2.00 8.13 -3.18
C LYS A 37 -2.54 8.02 -1.76
N ILE A 38 -1.91 8.73 -0.82
CA ILE A 38 -2.34 8.78 0.57
C ILE A 38 -3.62 9.63 0.65
N THR A 39 -4.69 9.04 1.18
CA THR A 39 -5.99 9.71 1.39
C THR A 39 -6.20 10.07 2.84
N GLU A 40 -5.58 9.35 3.77
CA GLU A 40 -5.69 9.59 5.21
C GLU A 40 -4.34 9.31 5.88
N ALA A 41 -3.89 10.21 6.75
CA ALA A 41 -2.67 10.03 7.53
C ALA A 41 -3.03 9.90 9.02
N ARG A 42 -2.69 8.77 9.64
CA ARG A 42 -2.83 8.55 11.09
C ARG A 42 -1.47 8.62 11.78
N THR A 43 -1.51 8.66 13.11
CA THR A 43 -0.34 8.79 14.00
C THR A 43 0.81 7.83 13.68
N PHE A 44 0.51 6.58 13.30
CA PHE A 44 1.52 5.56 12.99
C PHE A 44 1.34 4.87 11.65
N SER A 45 0.31 5.23 10.88
CA SER A 45 -0.03 4.53 9.64
C SER A 45 -0.63 5.49 8.63
N LEU A 46 -0.21 5.33 7.37
CA LEU A 46 -0.74 6.08 6.24
C LEU A 46 -1.71 5.19 5.50
N PHE A 47 -2.89 5.70 5.21
CA PHE A 47 -3.93 5.02 4.46
C PHE A 47 -4.03 5.64 3.08
N GLY A 48 -4.00 4.80 2.06
CA GLY A 48 -4.05 5.27 0.69
C GLY A 48 -4.68 4.27 -0.26
N LYS A 49 -4.70 4.66 -1.52
CA LYS A 49 -5.14 3.82 -2.63
C LYS A 49 -3.99 3.78 -3.63
N ILE A 50 -3.83 2.66 -4.33
CA ILE A 50 -2.90 2.63 -5.46
C ILE A 50 -3.30 3.73 -6.44
N ALA A 51 -2.34 4.59 -6.80
CA ALA A 51 -2.50 5.42 -7.96
C ALA A 51 -2.23 4.48 -9.12
N GLU A 52 -3.29 4.02 -9.77
CA GLU A 52 -3.19 3.35 -11.07
C GLU A 52 -2.71 4.37 -12.10
N ASP A 53 -1.46 4.78 -11.96
CA ASP A 53 -0.72 5.43 -13.02
C ASP A 53 -0.24 4.29 -13.94
N CYS A 54 -1.20 3.59 -14.52
CA CYS A 54 -0.99 2.81 -15.72
C CYS A 54 -0.87 3.85 -16.84
N GLY A 55 0.31 4.46 -16.93
CA GLY A 55 0.67 5.34 -18.03
C GLY A 55 0.72 4.49 -19.30
N LEU A 56 -0.23 4.79 -20.19
CA LEU A 56 -0.31 4.38 -21.59
C LEU A 56 1.01 4.63 -22.35
#